data_AF-A0A098RZD3-F1
#
_entry.id   AF-A0A098RZD3-F1
#
_cell.length_a   1.000
_cell.length_b   1.000
_cell.length_c   1.000
_cell.angle_alpha   90.00
_cell.angle_beta   90.00
_cell.angle_gamma   90.00
#
_symmetry.space_group_name_H-M   'P 1'
#
loop_
_entity.id
_entity.type
_entity.pdbx_description
1 polymer ?
#
loop_
_entity_poly.entity_id
_entity_poly.type
_entity_poly.pdbx_seq_one_letter_code
_entity_poly.pdbx_strand_id
1 'polypeptide(L)' 'MRNNTVFFAFGLFLLLFGVAAVCFSQLIIEDILQIEREFGQEPLSLTFVRAGLVSSLIGAGLLFFGAWRNRQHKN' A
#
# COMPACT_ATOMS: atom_id res chain seq x y z
N MET A 1 -18.46 -1.28 19.09
CA MET A 1 -17.64 -0.21 18.46
C MET A 1 -16.16 -0.55 18.34
N ARG A 2 -15.50 -1.20 19.33
CA ARG A 2 -14.04 -1.48 19.34
C ARG A 2 -13.49 -2.21 18.09
N ASN A 3 -14.23 -3.16 17.51
CA ASN A 3 -13.76 -3.94 16.35
C ASN A 3 -13.63 -3.09 15.07
N ASN A 4 -14.54 -2.16 14.81
CA ASN A 4 -14.50 -1.34 13.60
C ASN A 4 -13.33 -0.36 13.59
N THR A 5 -12.99 0.20 14.75
CA THR A 5 -11.85 1.12 14.89
C THR A 5 -10.52 0.41 14.58
N VAL A 6 -10.39 -0.87 14.92
CA VAL A 6 -9.19 -1.68 14.63
C VAL A 6 -9.05 -1.93 13.12
N PHE A 7 -10.12 -2.35 12.44
CA PHE A 7 -10.08 -2.55 10.98
C PHE A 7 -9.80 -1.24 10.23
N PHE A 8 -10.37 -0.14 10.71
CA PHE A 8 -10.13 1.17 10.13
C PHE A 8 -8.68 1.65 10.33
N ALA A 9 -8.15 1.56 11.55
CA ALA A 9 -6.78 1.95 11.85
C ALA A 9 -5.76 1.08 11.09
N PHE A 10 -5.98 -0.23 11.03
CA PHE A 10 -5.11 -1.14 10.29
C PHE A 10 -5.19 -0.93 8.78
N GLY A 11 -6.39 -0.72 8.24
CA GLY A 11 -6.58 -0.38 6.83
C GLY A 11 -5.92 0.94 6.44
N LEU A 12 -6.03 1.97 7.28
CA LEU A 12 -5.38 3.26 7.08
C LEU A 12 -3.85 3.14 7.13
N PHE A 13 -3.32 2.37 8.09
CA PHE A 13 -1.88 2.11 8.19
C PHE A 13 -1.34 1.45 6.93
N LEU A 14 -1.98 0.38 6.44
CA LEU A 14 -1.56 -0.32 5.23
C LEU A 14 -1.66 0.56 3.98
N LEU A 15 -2.71 1.39 3.89
CA LEU A 15 -2.86 2.35 2.81
C LEU A 15 -1.71 3.36 2.78
N LEU A 16 -1.43 4.00 3.92
CA LEU A 16 -0.37 5.00 4.03
C LEU A 16 1.02 4.38 3.80
N PHE A 17 1.26 3.19 4.35
CA PHE A 17 2.51 2.48 4.15
C PHE A 17 2.73 2.10 2.67
N GLY A 18 1.68 1.62 2.00
CA GLY A 18 1.75 1.28 0.58
C GLY A 18 1.99 2.49 -0.31
N VAL A 19 1.31 3.62 -0.04
CA VAL A 19 1.54 4.88 -0.75
C VAL A 19 2.97 5.38 -0.53
N ALA A 20 3.46 5.34 0.72
CA ALA A 20 4.82 5.73 1.04
C ALA A 20 5.86 4.86 0.31
N ALA A 21 5.63 3.54 0.23
CA ALA A 21 6.51 2.62 -0.50
C ALA A 21 6.54 2.93 -2.01
N VAL A 22 5.40 3.26 -2.62
CA VAL A 22 5.34 3.68 -4.03
C VAL A 22 6.07 5.02 -4.22
N CYS A 23 5.84 6.02 -3.37
CA CYS A 23 6.55 7.30 -3.45
C CYS A 23 8.06 7.14 -3.28
N PHE A 24 8.49 6.30 -2.33
CA PHE A 24 9.91 6.01 -2.11
C PHE A 24 10.53 5.31 -3.32
N SER A 25 9.82 4.37 -3.94
CA SER A 25 10.28 3.74 -5.18
C SER A 25 10.45 4.74 -6.32
N GLN A 26 9.61 5.77 -6.42
CA GLN A 26 9.72 6.82 -7.44
C GLN A 26 10.93 7.73 -7.20
N LEU A 27 11.25 8.06 -5.95
CA LEU A 27 12.46 8.83 -5.61
C LEU A 27 13.74 8.07 -5.94
N ILE A 28 13.71 6.75 -5.77
CA ILE A 28 14.87 5.87 -5.98
C ILE A 28 15.00 5.43 -7.44
N ILE A 29 13.92 5.53 -8.22
CA ILE A 29 13.84 5.08 -9.61
C ILE A 29 14.91 5.71 -10.49
N GLU A 30 15.20 7.00 -10.35
CA GLU A 30 16.19 7.68 -11.19
C GLU A 30 17.63 7.22 -10.88
N ASP A 31 17.97 7.05 -9.61
CA ASP A 31 19.32 6.63 -9.19
C ASP A 31 19.56 5.13 -9.42
N ILE A 32 18.55 4.29 -9.21
CA ILE A 32 18.71 2.83 -9.30
C ILE A 32 18.52 2.30 -10.73
N LEU A 33 17.69 2.94 -11.58
CA LEU A 33 17.56 2.50 -12.99
C LEU A 33 18.86 2.59 -13.77
N GLN A 34 19.75 3.54 -13.43
CA GLN A 34 21.07 3.62 -14.04
C GLN A 34 21.97 2.46 -13.61
N ILE A 35 21.95 2.11 -12.33
CA ILE A 35 22.78 1.02 -11.77
C ILE A 35 22.25 -0.36 -12.20
N GLU A 36 20.94 -0.60 -12.18
CA GLU A 36 20.36 -1.91 -12.46
C GLU A 36 20.33 -2.30 -13.94
N ARG A 37 20.31 -1.31 -14.86
CA ARG A 37 20.47 -1.57 -16.30
C ARG A 37 21.82 -2.21 -16.63
N GLU A 38 22.84 -1.98 -15.82
CA GLU A 38 24.16 -2.57 -16.00
C GLU A 38 24.23 -4.05 -15.57
N PHE A 39 23.34 -4.49 -14.66
CA PHE A 39 23.35 -5.86 -14.10
C PHE A 39 22.25 -6.79 -14.65
N GLY A 40 21.35 -6.30 -15.51
CA GLY A 40 20.36 -7.13 -16.22
C GLY A 40 19.29 -7.78 -15.33
N GLN A 41 19.14 -7.32 -14.09
CA GLN A 41 18.11 -7.81 -13.16
C GLN A 41 16.82 -6.97 -13.27
N GLU A 42 15.68 -7.56 -12.88
CA GLU A 42 14.43 -6.80 -12.75
C GLU A 42 14.64 -5.66 -11.76
N PRO A 43 14.20 -4.44 -12.09
CA PRO A 43 14.55 -3.30 -11.27
C PRO A 43 13.85 -3.37 -9.91
N LEU A 44 14.60 -3.29 -8.80
CA LEU A 44 14.07 -3.35 -7.43
C LEU A 44 12.96 -2.33 -7.22
N SER A 45 13.07 -1.19 -7.89
CA SER A 45 12.03 -0.17 -7.91
C SER A 45 10.66 -0.70 -8.34
N LEU A 46 10.60 -1.54 -9.39
CA LEU A 46 9.35 -2.12 -9.89
C LEU A 46 8.75 -3.10 -8.88
N THR A 47 9.60 -3.84 -8.16
CA THR A 47 9.19 -4.73 -7.07
C THR A 47 8.60 -3.92 -5.90
N PHE A 48 9.24 -2.81 -5.52
CA PHE A 48 8.70 -1.89 -4.50
C PHE A 48 7.37 -1.26 -4.93
N VAL A 49 7.22 -0.86 -6.19
CA VAL A 49 5.95 -0.37 -6.74
C VAL A 49 4.86 -1.44 -6.60
N ARG A 50 5.12 -2.69 -7.03
CA ARG A 50 4.13 -3.78 -6.90
C ARG A 50 3.76 -4.03 -5.44
N ALA A 51 4.74 -4.14 -4.55
CA ALA A 51 4.50 -4.38 -3.13
C ALA A 51 3.70 -3.23 -2.49
N GLY A 52 4.05 -1.99 -2.82
CA GLY A 52 3.34 -0.80 -2.37
C GLY A 52 1.89 -0.76 -2.87
N LEU A 53 1.65 -1.06 -4.14
CA LEU A 53 0.30 -1.12 -4.71
C LEU A 53 -0.56 -2.23 -4.08
N VAL A 54 0.00 -3.43 -3.88
CA VAL A 54 -0.72 -4.54 -3.25
C VAL A 54 -1.10 -4.19 -1.81
N SER A 55 -0.17 -3.63 -1.02
CA SER A 55 -0.48 -3.23 0.36
C SER A 55 -1.52 -2.10 0.42
N SER A 56 -1.46 -1.15 -0.51
CA SER A 56 -2.45 -0.07 -0.65
C SER A 56 -3.85 -0.61 -0.95
N LEU A 57 -3.97 -1.59 -1.86
CA LEU A 57 -5.23 -2.25 -2.20
C LEU A 57 -5.82 -3.00 -1.01
N ILE A 58 -4.99 -3.72 -0.24
CA ILE A 58 -5.43 -4.41 0.98
C ILE A 58 -5.93 -3.39 2.01
N GLY A 59 -5.19 -2.28 2.20
CA GLY A 59 -5.59 -1.20 3.09
C GLY A 59 -6.93 -0.58 2.69
N ALA A 60 -7.11 -0.25 1.41
CA ALA A 60 -8.36 0.26 0.87
C ALA A 60 -9.52 -0.74 1.06
N GLY A 61 -9.30 -2.02 0.78
CA GLY A 61 -10.30 -3.07 0.98
C GLY A 61 -10.77 -3.19 2.43
N LEU A 62 -9.85 -3.10 3.39
CA LEU A 62 -10.16 -3.10 4.82
C LEU A 62 -10.95 -1.86 5.26
N LEU A 63 -10.61 -0.69 4.71
CA LEU A 63 -11.35 0.55 4.97
C LEU A 63 -12.79 0.46 4.42
N PHE A 64 -12.96 -0.03 3.20
CA PHE A 64 -14.28 -0.25 2.60
C PHE A 64 -15.09 -1.30 3.37
N PHE A 65 -14.45 -2.41 3.76
CA PHE A 65 -15.10 -3.45 4.56
C PHE A 65 -15.53 -2.94 5.93
N GLY A 66 -14.66 -2.20 6.63
CA GLY A 66 -14.97 -1.55 7.89
C GLY A 66 -16.14 -0.56 7.76
N ALA A 67 -16.16 0.25 6.70
CA ALA A 67 -17.24 1.18 6.42
C ALA A 67 -18.57 0.47 6.10
N TRP A 68 -18.55 -0.59 5.30
CA TRP A 68 -19.74 -1.39 4.97
C TRP A 68 -20.33 -2.06 6.22
N ARG A 69 -19.49 -2.69 7.05
CA ARG A 69 -19.90 -3.27 8.33
C ARG A 69 -20.47 -2.23 9.30
N ASN A 70 -19.91 -1.01 9.29
CA ASN A 70 -20.44 0.09 10.11
C ASN A 70 -21.86 0.50 9.71
N ARG A 71 -22.17 0.47 8.40
CA ARG A 71 -23.52 0.78 7.90
C ARG A 71 -24.53 -0.32 8.26
N GLN A 72 -24.13 -1.59 8.15
CA GLN A 72 -24.97 -2.74 8.52
C GLN A 72 -25.35 -2.77 10.00
N HIS A 73 -24.50 -2.28 10.90
CA HIS A 73 -24.82 -2.20 12.33
C HIS A 73 -25.70 -1.00 12.71
N LYS A 74 -25.91 -0.05 11.79
CA LYS A 74 -26.68 1.18 12.02
C LYS A 74 -28.09 1.13 11.41
N ASN A 75 -28.34 0.20 10.49
CA ASN A 75 -29.66 -0.14 9.96
C ASN A 75 -30.24 -1.34 10.72
#